data_AF-A0A7C6XNM8-F1
#
_entry.id   AF-A0A7C6XNM8-F1
#
_cell.length_a   1.000
_cell.length_b   1.000
_cell.length_c   1.000
_cell.angle_alpha   90.00
_cell.angle_beta   90.00
_cell.angle_gamma   90.00
#
_symmetry.space_group_name_H-M   'P 1'
#
loop_
_entity.id
_entity.type
_entity.pdbx_description
1 polymer ?
#
loop_
_entity_poly.entity_id
_entity_poly.type
_entity_poly.pdbx_seq_one_letter_code
_entity_poly.pdbx_strand_id
1 'polypeptide(L)'
;MKKKRIEIVVLVLAITSLIAVGIVIFLQGFVLKTEFKKEEFTSSDPPNVESLNLTAPGDDAESKIDFAVNLYDIACENWKNLDNAAMHIKSENEMMGAMVIGYRYCVKNLEEYYYLEYSHIPEGGNPFMEQIIGLFSASSTKFALGKYTDSSMEQVYGRRTIKPVPKVKLDEETNQNVYFADWTECEEEIEEKFVFNKNQSGKYFQTEVVITKDTILTANIKRVEPKTHYEKDEEKIPMGYWEIVLELDPAEDKAAAIVLPKLREGAGNKAYYSKFVETMQIWDNGYFKYFKAEDTWGGGTMGAGTTLLFETYFKYDEYSCDPNNYQYMLETKEAALAAKKDGRVD
;
A
#
# COMPACT_ATOMS: atom_id res chain seq x y z
N MET A 1 -20.79 -39.12 -34.47
CA MET A 1 -20.97 -38.96 -33.01
C MET A 1 -19.83 -38.22 -32.30
N LYS A 2 -18.54 -38.45 -32.61
CA LYS A 2 -17.41 -37.77 -31.94
C LYS A 2 -17.34 -36.25 -32.20
N LYS A 3 -17.57 -35.77 -33.44
CA LYS A 3 -17.58 -34.33 -33.77
C LYS A 3 -18.64 -33.53 -32.99
N LYS A 4 -19.89 -34.01 -32.95
CA LYS A 4 -20.98 -33.38 -32.18
C LYS A 4 -20.69 -33.28 -30.67
N ARG A 5 -19.94 -34.22 -30.10
CA ARG A 5 -19.55 -34.17 -28.67
C ARG A 5 -18.47 -33.11 -28.41
N ILE A 6 -17.53 -32.93 -29.34
CA ILE A 6 -16.49 -31.90 -29.24
C ILE A 6 -17.10 -30.50 -29.37
N GLU A 7 -18.05 -30.31 -30.30
CA GLU A 7 -18.77 -29.05 -30.47
C GLU A 7 -19.58 -28.67 -29.21
N ILE A 8 -20.23 -29.64 -28.57
CA ILE A 8 -20.95 -29.41 -27.30
C ILE A 8 -20.00 -29.05 -26.17
N VAL A 9 -18.83 -29.70 -26.06
CA VAL A 9 -17.84 -29.39 -25.01
C VAL A 9 -17.25 -28.00 -25.20
N VAL A 10 -16.93 -27.60 -26.44
CA VAL A 10 -16.43 -26.25 -26.76
C VAL A 10 -17.50 -25.19 -26.48
N LEU A 11 -18.77 -25.47 -26.81
CA LEU A 11 -19.88 -24.57 -26.52
C LEU A 11 -20.09 -24.40 -25.01
N VAL A 12 -20.01 -25.49 -24.25
CA VAL A 12 -20.14 -25.45 -22.77
C VAL A 12 -18.99 -24.64 -22.16
N LEU A 13 -17.74 -24.86 -22.60
CA LEU A 13 -16.57 -24.10 -22.14
C LEU A 13 -16.67 -22.61 -22.51
N ALA A 14 -17.15 -22.29 -23.70
CA ALA A 14 -17.35 -20.91 -24.13
C ALA A 14 -18.43 -20.21 -23.32
N ILE A 15 -19.55 -20.89 -23.03
CA ILE A 15 -20.64 -20.36 -22.21
C ILE A 15 -20.21 -20.20 -20.74
N THR A 16 -19.52 -21.18 -20.14
CA THR A 16 -19.02 -21.02 -18.77
C THR A 16 -17.97 -19.92 -18.65
N SER A 17 -17.12 -19.74 -19.67
CA SER A 17 -16.15 -18.64 -19.71
C SER A 17 -16.86 -17.28 -19.87
N LEU A 18 -17.89 -17.18 -20.72
CA LEU A 18 -18.70 -15.97 -20.89
C LEU A 18 -19.49 -15.61 -19.62
N ILE A 19 -19.98 -16.61 -18.90
CA ILE A 19 -20.65 -16.42 -17.61
C ILE A 19 -19.65 -15.98 -16.55
N ALA A 20 -18.44 -16.56 -16.52
CA ALA A 20 -17.39 -16.14 -15.60
C ALA A 20 -16.96 -14.68 -15.86
N VAL A 21 -16.75 -14.30 -17.12
CA VAL A 21 -16.44 -12.91 -17.51
C VAL A 21 -17.61 -11.97 -17.20
N GLY A 22 -18.85 -12.39 -17.49
CA GLY A 22 -20.05 -11.62 -17.18
C GLY A 22 -20.24 -11.40 -15.68
N ILE A 23 -19.90 -12.38 -14.85
CA ILE A 23 -19.91 -12.28 -13.39
C ILE A 23 -18.82 -11.30 -12.92
N VAL A 24 -17.59 -11.38 -13.46
CA VAL A 24 -16.51 -10.44 -13.11
C VAL A 24 -16.89 -8.99 -13.46
N ILE A 25 -17.45 -8.75 -14.65
CA ILE A 25 -17.91 -7.41 -15.07
C ILE A 25 -19.09 -6.93 -14.22
N PHE A 26 -20.03 -7.82 -13.89
CA PHE A 26 -21.16 -7.49 -13.01
C PHE A 26 -20.72 -7.21 -11.57
N LEU A 27 -19.69 -7.91 -11.07
CA LEU A 27 -19.07 -7.68 -9.77
C LEU A 27 -18.36 -6.32 -9.70
N GLN A 28 -17.65 -5.93 -10.77
CA GLN A 28 -17.04 -4.59 -10.87
C GLN A 28 -18.07 -3.45 -10.83
N GLY A 29 -19.29 -3.67 -11.34
CA GLY A 29 -20.32 -2.65 -11.41
C GLY A 29 -21.20 -2.47 -10.16
N PHE A 30 -21.30 -3.47 -9.28
CA PHE A 30 -22.31 -3.47 -8.21
C PHE A 30 -21.78 -3.68 -6.78
N VAL A 31 -20.55 -4.20 -6.58
CA VAL A 31 -20.09 -4.66 -5.24
C VAL A 31 -19.61 -3.52 -4.31
N LEU A 32 -19.34 -2.31 -4.79
CA LEU A 32 -18.74 -1.24 -3.96
C LEU A 32 -19.72 -0.20 -3.40
N LYS A 33 -20.96 -0.59 -3.04
CA LYS A 33 -21.93 0.31 -2.38
C LYS A 33 -22.40 -0.16 -1.00
N THR A 34 -21.53 -0.78 -0.23
CA THR A 34 -21.75 -0.95 1.22
C THR A 34 -21.08 0.19 1.97
N GLU A 35 -21.89 1.00 2.64
CA GLU A 35 -21.46 2.00 3.64
C GLU A 35 -20.89 1.28 4.86
N PHE A 36 -19.68 0.74 4.74
CA PHE A 36 -18.87 0.44 5.90
C PHE A 36 -18.52 1.77 6.55
N LYS A 37 -18.79 1.92 7.86
CA LYS A 37 -18.20 2.98 8.68
C LYS A 37 -16.69 2.76 8.68
N LYS A 38 -16.03 3.29 7.65
CA LYS A 38 -14.59 3.33 7.46
C LYS A 38 -14.01 4.16 8.60
N GLU A 39 -12.89 3.71 9.17
CA GLU A 39 -11.94 4.64 9.79
C GLU A 39 -11.74 5.80 8.82
N GLU A 40 -11.80 7.03 9.32
CA GLU A 40 -11.35 8.16 8.53
C GLU A 40 -9.83 8.05 8.39
N PHE A 41 -9.39 7.29 7.37
CA PHE A 41 -8.02 7.30 6.90
C PHE A 41 -7.65 8.75 6.60
N THR A 42 -6.88 9.33 7.52
CA THR A 42 -6.51 10.74 7.54
C THR A 42 -5.05 10.82 7.95
N SER A 43 -4.34 11.78 7.38
CA SER A 43 -2.96 12.07 7.80
C SER A 43 -2.97 12.82 9.12
N SER A 44 -1.95 12.62 9.96
CA SER A 44 -1.75 13.48 11.12
C SER A 44 -1.20 14.85 10.71
N ASP A 45 -1.12 15.76 11.68
CA ASP A 45 -0.29 16.96 11.57
C ASP A 45 1.19 16.57 11.32
N PRO A 46 1.97 17.43 10.64
CA PRO A 46 3.40 17.18 10.45
C PRO A 46 4.18 17.24 11.77
N PRO A 47 5.42 16.72 11.80
CA PRO A 47 6.34 16.97 12.90
C PRO A 47 6.53 18.48 13.14
N ASN A 48 6.71 18.88 14.41
CA ASN A 48 6.89 20.29 14.80
C ASN A 48 8.30 20.79 14.45
N VAL A 49 8.52 21.03 13.16
CA VAL A 49 9.77 21.52 12.55
C VAL A 49 9.45 22.71 11.65
N GLU A 50 10.37 23.67 11.57
CA GLU A 50 10.21 24.87 10.74
C GLU A 50 9.96 24.54 9.26
N SER A 51 9.19 25.40 8.59
CA SER A 51 8.97 25.33 7.15
C SER A 51 10.28 25.48 6.37
N LEU A 52 10.40 24.75 5.26
CA LEU A 52 11.53 24.86 4.34
C LEU A 52 11.54 26.19 3.56
N ASN A 53 10.47 27.01 3.67
CA ASN A 53 10.29 28.27 2.95
C ASN A 53 10.50 28.12 1.44
N LEU A 54 9.91 27.07 0.86
CA LEU A 54 10.04 26.75 -0.55
C LEU A 54 9.39 27.84 -1.41
N THR A 55 10.08 28.22 -2.49
CA THR A 55 9.53 29.10 -3.52
C THR A 55 8.77 28.25 -4.53
N ALA A 56 7.60 28.72 -4.95
CA ALA A 56 6.83 28.06 -6.01
C ALA A 56 7.67 27.91 -7.29
N PRO A 57 7.53 26.81 -8.02
CA PRO A 57 8.24 26.63 -9.29
C PRO A 57 7.77 27.63 -10.35
N GLY A 58 8.59 27.82 -11.37
CA GLY A 58 8.16 28.46 -12.62
C GLY A 58 7.02 27.70 -13.28
N ASP A 59 6.31 28.36 -14.20
CA ASP A 59 5.16 27.74 -14.88
C ASP A 59 5.54 26.75 -15.98
N ASP A 60 6.81 26.72 -16.38
CA ASP A 60 7.33 25.78 -17.36
C ASP A 60 7.45 24.34 -16.82
N ALA A 61 7.47 23.36 -17.72
CA ALA A 61 7.45 21.95 -17.37
C ALA A 61 8.72 21.50 -16.63
N GLU A 62 9.89 22.02 -17.02
CA GLU A 62 11.19 21.63 -16.44
C GLU A 62 11.27 22.08 -14.98
N SER A 63 10.92 23.33 -14.69
CA SER A 63 10.86 23.86 -13.32
C SER A 63 9.91 23.08 -12.43
N LYS A 64 8.75 22.63 -12.95
CA LYS A 64 7.79 21.84 -12.20
C LYS A 64 8.30 20.44 -11.90
N ILE A 65 8.89 19.76 -12.89
CA ILE A 65 9.49 18.44 -12.69
C ILE A 65 10.63 18.52 -11.66
N ASP A 66 11.50 19.52 -11.78
CA ASP A 66 12.61 19.75 -10.85
C ASP A 66 12.13 19.96 -9.41
N PHE A 67 11.12 20.81 -9.23
CA PHE A 67 10.52 21.03 -7.92
C PHE A 67 9.92 19.75 -7.34
N ALA A 68 9.17 18.99 -8.14
CA ALA A 68 8.52 17.77 -7.69
C ALA A 68 9.53 16.70 -7.26
N VAL A 69 10.57 16.46 -8.05
CA VAL A 69 11.63 15.48 -7.73
C VAL A 69 12.38 15.91 -6.48
N ASN A 70 12.77 17.17 -6.38
CA ASN A 70 13.48 17.67 -5.19
C ASN A 70 12.63 17.53 -3.93
N LEU A 71 11.35 17.88 -3.98
CA LEU A 71 10.48 17.78 -2.82
C LEU A 71 10.18 16.32 -2.43
N TYR A 72 10.04 15.42 -3.41
CA TYR A 72 9.94 13.98 -3.17
C TYR A 72 11.19 13.39 -2.50
N ASP A 73 12.37 13.75 -3.00
CA ASP A 73 13.65 13.30 -2.43
C ASP A 73 13.82 13.81 -0.99
N ILE A 74 13.46 15.07 -0.72
CA ILE A 74 13.46 15.63 0.64
C ILE A 74 12.51 14.85 1.54
N ALA A 75 11.29 14.56 1.09
CA ALA A 75 10.31 13.83 1.88
C ALA A 75 10.75 12.39 2.17
N CYS A 76 11.38 11.72 1.20
CA CYS A 76 11.95 10.40 1.38
C CYS A 76 13.09 10.41 2.41
N GLU A 77 13.98 11.40 2.34
CA GLU A 77 15.09 11.54 3.29
C GLU A 77 14.60 11.87 4.70
N ASN A 78 13.63 12.78 4.82
CA ASN A 78 12.98 13.09 6.09
C ASN A 78 12.31 11.86 6.69
N TRP A 79 11.58 11.08 5.90
CA TRP A 79 10.97 9.83 6.36
C TRP A 79 12.01 8.82 6.86
N LYS A 80 13.10 8.63 6.10
CA LYS A 80 14.21 7.75 6.49
C LYS A 80 14.81 8.16 7.82
N ASN A 81 14.95 9.46 8.07
CA ASN A 81 15.65 10.00 9.24
C ASN A 81 14.77 10.20 10.48
N LEU A 82 13.44 10.12 10.37
CA LEU A 82 12.57 10.12 11.54
C LEU A 82 12.91 8.95 12.47
N ASP A 83 12.77 9.14 13.77
CA ASP A 83 12.86 8.01 14.70
C ASP A 83 11.52 7.28 14.78
N ASN A 84 10.42 8.02 14.90
CA ASN A 84 9.07 7.46 15.04
C ASN A 84 8.16 7.99 13.94
N ALA A 85 7.49 7.08 13.23
CA ALA A 85 6.48 7.41 12.23
C ALA A 85 5.63 6.18 11.89
N ALA A 86 4.43 6.40 11.37
CA ALA A 86 3.60 5.31 10.85
C ALA A 86 2.96 5.64 9.50
N MET A 87 2.67 4.61 8.72
CA MET A 87 1.91 4.68 7.48
C MET A 87 0.68 3.80 7.59
N HIS A 88 -0.48 4.38 7.29
CA HIS A 88 -1.71 3.64 7.08
C HIS A 88 -1.96 3.61 5.59
N ILE A 89 -2.01 2.41 5.02
CA ILE A 89 -2.13 2.18 3.58
C ILE A 89 -3.45 1.47 3.34
N LYS A 90 -4.21 1.97 2.38
CA LYS A 90 -5.49 1.45 1.98
C LYS A 90 -5.44 1.08 0.51
N SER A 91 -5.95 -0.10 0.19
CA SER A 91 -6.23 -0.52 -1.18
C SER A 91 -7.71 -0.74 -1.38
N GLU A 92 -8.26 -0.19 -2.46
CA GLU A 92 -9.69 -0.34 -2.79
C GLU A 92 -9.94 -1.51 -3.74
N ASN A 93 -8.91 -2.02 -4.40
CA ASN A 93 -9.09 -2.90 -5.54
C ASN A 93 -8.04 -3.99 -5.69
N GLU A 94 -6.89 -3.95 -5.02
CA GLU A 94 -5.90 -5.03 -5.09
C GLU A 94 -4.98 -5.17 -3.87
N MET A 95 -4.78 -6.40 -3.39
CA MET A 95 -3.74 -6.75 -2.41
C MET A 95 -3.03 -8.02 -2.85
N MET A 96 -1.68 -8.04 -2.81
CA MET A 96 -0.85 -9.19 -3.19
C MET A 96 -1.28 -9.91 -4.50
N GLY A 97 -1.64 -9.15 -5.55
CA GLY A 97 -2.03 -9.73 -6.84
C GLY A 97 -3.49 -10.16 -6.96
N ALA A 98 -4.33 -9.89 -5.95
CA ALA A 98 -5.74 -10.29 -5.91
C ALA A 98 -6.69 -9.09 -5.80
N MET A 99 -7.80 -9.11 -6.55
CA MET A 99 -8.78 -8.02 -6.54
C MET A 99 -9.63 -7.98 -5.25
N VAL A 100 -9.12 -7.34 -4.20
CA VAL A 100 -9.74 -7.27 -2.86
C VAL A 100 -9.43 -5.94 -2.18
N ILE A 101 -10.22 -5.61 -1.16
CA ILE A 101 -9.94 -4.48 -0.27
C ILE A 101 -8.92 -4.94 0.78
N GLY A 102 -7.94 -4.10 1.06
CA GLY A 102 -7.06 -4.34 2.20
C GLY A 102 -6.49 -3.09 2.81
N TYR A 103 -5.91 -3.31 3.98
CA TYR A 103 -5.31 -2.30 4.82
C TYR A 103 -3.94 -2.78 5.26
N ARG A 104 -3.00 -1.85 5.33
CA ARG A 104 -1.65 -2.11 5.80
C ARG A 104 -1.24 -1.01 6.76
N TYR A 105 -0.63 -1.42 7.85
CA TYR A 105 -0.15 -0.55 8.91
C TYR A 105 1.35 -0.79 9.05
N CYS A 106 2.15 0.23 8.75
CA CYS A 106 3.60 0.16 8.92
C CYS A 106 3.96 1.11 10.05
N VAL A 107 4.67 0.62 11.07
CA VAL A 107 5.13 1.44 12.19
C VAL A 107 6.64 1.35 12.25
N LYS A 108 7.27 2.50 12.20
CA LYS A 108 8.69 2.68 12.44
C LYS A 108 8.84 3.27 13.84
N ASN A 109 9.60 2.57 14.69
CA ASN A 109 9.88 3.01 16.04
C ASN A 109 11.37 2.84 16.33
N LEU A 110 12.10 3.95 16.31
CA LEU A 110 13.56 4.00 16.40
C LEU A 110 14.22 3.15 15.30
N GLU A 111 14.80 2.02 15.71
CA GLU A 111 15.49 1.07 14.83
C GLU A 111 14.61 -0.12 14.44
N GLU A 112 13.41 -0.21 15.03
CA GLU A 112 12.46 -1.28 14.84
C GLU A 112 11.44 -0.93 13.76
N TYR A 113 11.03 -1.96 13.02
CA TYR A 113 9.99 -1.83 12.01
C TYR A 113 8.98 -2.95 12.14
N TYR A 114 7.72 -2.52 12.16
CA TYR A 114 6.55 -3.35 12.30
C TYR A 114 5.69 -3.17 11.07
N TYR A 115 5.19 -4.27 10.53
CA TYR A 115 4.35 -4.27 9.35
C TYR A 115 3.19 -5.20 9.57
N LEU A 116 1.98 -4.67 9.47
CA LEU A 116 0.74 -5.40 9.52
C LEU A 116 0.04 -5.24 8.19
N GLU A 117 -0.46 -6.32 7.63
CA GLU A 117 -1.30 -6.27 6.44
C GLU A 117 -2.49 -7.19 6.61
N TYR A 118 -3.66 -6.65 6.33
CA TYR A 118 -4.91 -7.37 6.31
C TYR A 118 -5.53 -7.24 4.93
N SER A 119 -5.86 -8.38 4.36
CA SER A 119 -6.71 -8.47 3.18
C SER A 119 -7.99 -9.20 3.53
N HIS A 120 -9.13 -8.64 3.13
CA HIS A 120 -10.41 -9.27 3.35
C HIS A 120 -11.31 -9.20 2.11
N ILE A 121 -12.24 -10.14 2.01
CA ILE A 121 -13.39 -10.00 1.13
C ILE A 121 -14.46 -9.25 1.95
N PRO A 122 -14.96 -8.09 1.49
CA PRO A 122 -15.92 -7.28 2.26
C PRO A 122 -17.19 -8.07 2.62
N GLU A 123 -17.72 -7.88 3.82
CA GLU A 123 -18.99 -8.49 4.22
C GLU A 123 -20.13 -8.01 3.29
N GLY A 124 -20.96 -8.93 2.83
CA GLY A 124 -22.01 -8.66 1.84
C GLY A 124 -21.61 -8.97 0.39
N GLY A 125 -20.37 -9.42 0.16
CA GLY A 125 -20.02 -10.19 -1.03
C GLY A 125 -20.92 -11.43 -1.14
N ASN A 126 -21.17 -11.90 -2.37
CA ASN A 126 -21.92 -13.14 -2.56
C ASN A 126 -21.22 -14.27 -1.76
N PRO A 127 -21.90 -14.96 -0.82
CA PRO A 127 -21.27 -16.01 0.01
C PRO A 127 -20.62 -17.14 -0.82
N PHE A 128 -21.10 -17.35 -2.04
CA PHE A 128 -20.51 -18.28 -3.00
C PHE A 128 -19.18 -17.77 -3.57
N MET A 129 -19.02 -16.46 -3.74
CA MET A 129 -17.77 -15.83 -4.17
C MET A 129 -16.72 -15.82 -3.07
N GLU A 130 -17.12 -15.56 -1.81
CA GLU A 130 -16.22 -15.71 -0.65
C GLU A 130 -15.69 -17.15 -0.56
N GLN A 131 -16.55 -18.13 -0.77
CA GLN A 131 -16.15 -19.55 -0.78
C GLN A 131 -15.21 -19.87 -1.94
N ILE A 132 -15.52 -19.47 -3.17
CA ILE A 132 -14.68 -19.78 -4.35
C ILE A 132 -13.33 -19.06 -4.28
N ILE A 133 -13.31 -17.76 -4.02
CA ILE A 133 -12.08 -16.96 -3.95
C ILE A 133 -11.23 -17.44 -2.75
N GLY A 134 -11.84 -17.72 -1.61
CA GLY A 134 -11.18 -18.30 -0.45
C GLY A 134 -10.68 -19.74 -0.66
N LEU A 135 -11.29 -20.53 -1.54
CA LEU A 135 -10.86 -21.92 -1.80
C LEU A 135 -9.67 -22.03 -2.76
N PHE A 136 -9.56 -21.13 -3.75
CA PHE A 136 -8.54 -21.23 -4.80
C PHE A 136 -7.36 -20.26 -4.64
N SER A 137 -7.51 -19.20 -3.84
CA SER A 137 -6.49 -18.15 -3.70
C SER A 137 -6.47 -17.48 -2.32
N ALA A 138 -6.90 -18.18 -1.26
CA ALA A 138 -6.96 -17.61 0.10
C ALA A 138 -5.67 -16.92 0.54
N SER A 139 -4.50 -17.50 0.24
CA SER A 139 -3.20 -16.94 0.58
C SER A 139 -2.94 -15.55 0.02
N SER A 140 -3.56 -15.18 -1.11
CA SER A 140 -3.47 -13.84 -1.71
C SER A 140 -4.73 -12.99 -1.51
N THR A 141 -5.90 -13.58 -1.26
CA THR A 141 -7.17 -12.83 -1.20
C THR A 141 -7.65 -12.55 0.21
N LYS A 142 -7.35 -13.42 1.18
CA LYS A 142 -7.85 -13.30 2.55
C LYS A 142 -6.78 -13.76 3.53
N PHE A 143 -6.05 -12.82 4.09
CA PHE A 143 -4.95 -13.12 5.01
C PHE A 143 -4.75 -12.00 6.02
N ALA A 144 -4.06 -12.35 7.11
CA ALA A 144 -3.34 -11.42 7.97
C ALA A 144 -1.85 -11.76 7.91
N LEU A 145 -1.02 -10.73 7.79
CA LEU A 145 0.43 -10.84 7.68
C LEU A 145 1.06 -9.84 8.66
N GLY A 146 1.81 -10.37 9.63
CA GLY A 146 2.60 -9.57 10.55
C GLY A 146 4.07 -9.77 10.23
N LYS A 147 4.85 -8.70 10.14
CA LYS A 147 6.31 -8.75 9.99
C LYS A 147 6.99 -7.84 11.00
N TYR A 148 8.17 -8.26 11.41
CA TYR A 148 9.05 -7.53 12.31
C TYR A 148 10.51 -7.66 11.88
N THR A 149 11.27 -6.60 12.11
CA THR A 149 12.73 -6.57 11.96
C THR A 149 13.28 -5.36 12.73
N ASP A 150 14.56 -5.41 13.09
CA ASP A 150 15.29 -4.32 13.73
C ASP A 150 16.66 -4.10 13.07
N SER A 151 17.41 -3.09 13.51
CA SER A 151 18.75 -2.77 12.99
C SER A 151 19.77 -3.90 13.13
N SER A 152 19.52 -4.88 14.00
CA SER A 152 20.43 -6.00 14.25
C SER A 152 20.16 -7.19 13.34
N MET A 153 18.97 -7.28 12.73
CA MET A 153 18.56 -8.37 11.85
C MET A 153 18.89 -8.03 10.39
N GLU A 154 19.48 -8.98 9.66
CA GLU A 154 19.69 -8.82 8.22
C GLU A 154 18.43 -9.20 7.42
N GLN A 155 17.58 -10.05 8.01
CA GLN A 155 16.36 -10.56 7.42
C GLN A 155 15.11 -10.11 8.18
N VAL A 156 13.98 -10.15 7.49
CA VAL A 156 12.67 -9.87 8.03
C VAL A 156 12.01 -11.16 8.43
N TYR A 157 11.48 -11.19 9.65
CA TYR A 157 10.64 -12.29 10.10
C TYR A 157 9.16 -11.92 9.93
N GLY A 158 8.41 -12.81 9.29
CA GLY A 158 6.99 -12.68 9.04
C GLY A 158 6.20 -13.89 9.54
N ARG A 159 4.93 -13.66 9.86
CA ARG A 159 3.93 -14.70 10.10
C ARG A 159 2.72 -14.39 9.23
N ARG A 160 2.21 -15.40 8.51
CA ARG A 160 0.99 -15.32 7.71
C ARG A 160 -0.07 -16.26 8.25
N THR A 161 -1.33 -15.83 8.28
CA THR A 161 -2.51 -16.69 8.47
C THR A 161 -3.59 -16.36 7.44
N ILE A 162 -4.30 -17.38 6.95
CA ILE A 162 -5.35 -17.26 5.92
C ILE A 162 -6.78 -17.26 6.50
N LYS A 163 -6.92 -17.23 7.83
CA LYS A 163 -8.22 -17.18 8.52
C LYS A 163 -8.40 -15.87 9.32
N PRO A 164 -8.25 -14.67 8.73
CA PRO A 164 -8.67 -13.46 9.41
C PRO A 164 -10.19 -13.51 9.62
N VAL A 165 -10.63 -13.17 10.83
CA VAL A 165 -12.02 -12.97 11.20
C VAL A 165 -12.36 -11.52 10.88
N PRO A 166 -13.26 -11.23 9.92
CA PRO A 166 -13.55 -9.89 9.42
C PRO A 166 -14.33 -9.00 10.42
N LYS A 167 -14.36 -9.33 11.71
CA LYS A 167 -15.00 -8.49 12.72
C LYS A 167 -14.15 -7.26 12.97
N VAL A 168 -14.42 -6.19 12.24
CA VAL A 168 -13.96 -4.86 12.63
C VAL A 168 -14.70 -4.49 13.90
N LYS A 169 -14.02 -4.56 15.04
CA LYS A 169 -14.55 -4.02 16.29
C LYS A 169 -13.90 -2.67 16.49
N LEU A 170 -14.71 -1.62 16.60
CA LEU A 170 -14.22 -0.36 17.14
C LEU A 170 -13.83 -0.62 18.60
N ASP A 171 -12.57 -0.43 18.91
CA ASP A 171 -12.12 -0.35 20.28
C ASP A 171 -12.64 0.97 20.86
N GLU A 172 -13.47 0.90 21.91
CA GLU A 172 -14.10 2.09 22.48
C GLU A 172 -13.11 2.97 23.27
N GLU A 173 -11.96 2.42 23.69
CA GLU A 173 -10.94 3.15 24.43
C GLU A 173 -10.01 3.91 23.48
N THR A 174 -9.63 3.28 22.37
CA THR A 174 -8.69 3.86 21.40
C THR A 174 -9.37 4.49 20.18
N ASN A 175 -10.66 4.24 19.99
CA ASN A 175 -11.46 4.65 18.85
C ASN A 175 -10.86 4.19 17.50
N GLN A 176 -10.16 3.05 17.50
CA GLN A 176 -9.58 2.41 16.30
C GLN A 176 -10.29 1.12 15.93
N ASN A 177 -10.14 0.71 14.68
CA ASN A 177 -10.59 -0.57 14.17
C ASN A 177 -9.63 -1.70 14.57
N VAL A 178 -10.16 -2.68 15.29
CA VAL A 178 -9.46 -3.93 15.58
C VAL A 178 -9.96 -5.00 14.61
N TYR A 179 -9.06 -5.46 13.75
CA TYR A 179 -9.22 -6.68 12.96
C TYR A 179 -8.82 -7.87 13.82
N PHE A 180 -9.31 -9.08 13.55
CA PHE A 180 -8.90 -10.27 14.30
C PHE A 180 -8.36 -11.34 13.37
N ALA A 181 -7.28 -12.00 13.78
CA ALA A 181 -6.71 -13.13 13.07
C ALA A 181 -6.39 -14.25 14.04
N ASP A 182 -6.70 -15.49 13.65
CA ASP A 182 -6.27 -16.67 14.39
C ASP A 182 -4.86 -17.06 13.91
N TRP A 183 -3.88 -16.87 14.79
CA TRP A 183 -2.48 -17.18 14.55
C TRP A 183 -2.06 -18.60 14.97
N THR A 184 -3.01 -19.44 15.38
CA THR A 184 -2.75 -20.82 15.81
C THR A 184 -2.15 -21.66 14.67
N GLU A 185 -2.63 -21.45 13.44
CA GLU A 185 -2.15 -22.10 12.22
C GLU A 185 -1.47 -21.06 11.31
N CYS A 186 -0.34 -20.51 11.75
CA CYS A 186 0.43 -19.55 10.93
C CYS A 186 1.62 -20.20 10.22
N GLU A 187 1.93 -19.69 9.03
CA GLU A 187 3.14 -20.00 8.28
C GLU A 187 4.19 -18.91 8.56
N GLU A 188 5.45 -19.32 8.73
CA GLU A 188 6.58 -18.39 8.85
C GLU A 188 7.03 -17.94 7.46
N GLU A 189 7.34 -16.65 7.33
CA GLU A 189 7.92 -16.06 6.12
C GLU A 189 9.23 -15.38 6.50
N ILE A 190 10.29 -15.65 5.75
CA ILE A 190 11.56 -14.96 5.89
C ILE A 190 11.83 -14.25 4.58
N GLU A 191 12.02 -12.95 4.66
CA GLU A 191 12.26 -12.13 3.49
C GLU A 191 13.56 -11.35 3.67
N GLU A 192 14.31 -11.26 2.59
CA GLU A 192 15.40 -10.32 2.53
C GLU A 192 14.80 -8.93 2.35
N LYS A 193 15.29 -7.99 3.16
CA LYS A 193 15.17 -6.54 2.98
C LYS A 193 13.89 -5.89 3.46
N PHE A 194 14.12 -4.78 4.14
CA PHE A 194 13.10 -3.80 4.48
C PHE A 194 13.88 -2.51 4.81
N VAL A 195 13.65 -1.42 4.07
CA VAL A 195 14.43 -0.16 4.19
C VAL A 195 13.58 0.87 4.91
N PHE A 196 13.96 1.31 6.10
CA PHE A 196 13.16 2.22 6.92
C PHE A 196 13.88 2.88 8.08
N ASN A 197 15.15 2.61 8.42
CA ASN A 197 15.83 3.35 9.49
C ASN A 197 17.03 4.16 8.98
N LYS A 198 17.40 5.18 9.76
CA LYS A 198 18.48 6.12 9.42
C LYS A 198 19.86 5.45 9.30
N ASN A 199 20.05 4.33 9.99
CA ASN A 199 21.30 3.57 10.01
C ASN A 199 21.47 2.65 8.79
N GLN A 200 20.40 2.38 8.05
CA GLN A 200 20.46 1.57 6.84
C GLN A 200 21.11 2.33 5.68
N SER A 201 21.99 1.63 4.96
CA SER A 201 22.63 2.16 3.76
C SER A 201 21.64 2.32 2.60
N GLY A 202 21.82 3.35 1.78
CA GLY A 202 20.99 3.61 0.59
C GLY A 202 19.91 4.67 0.81
N LYS A 203 19.15 4.95 -0.24
CA LYS A 203 18.02 5.89 -0.21
C LYS A 203 16.72 5.15 0.09
N TYR A 204 15.84 5.78 0.86
CA TYR A 204 14.45 5.37 0.99
C TYR A 204 13.67 5.84 -0.25
N PHE A 205 12.71 5.04 -0.70
CA PHE A 205 11.74 5.41 -1.71
C PHE A 205 10.35 4.98 -1.26
N GLN A 206 9.36 5.87 -1.43
CA GLN A 206 7.99 5.59 -1.01
C GLN A 206 7.28 4.56 -1.92
N THR A 207 7.71 4.46 -3.17
CA THR A 207 7.12 3.57 -4.18
C THR A 207 8.23 2.79 -4.86
N GLU A 208 7.90 1.62 -5.41
CA GLU A 208 8.80 0.83 -6.24
C GLU A 208 8.86 1.36 -7.69
N VAL A 209 7.99 2.29 -8.06
CA VAL A 209 8.06 2.99 -9.35
C VAL A 209 9.18 4.03 -9.32
N VAL A 210 10.01 4.06 -10.36
CA VAL A 210 11.16 4.97 -10.42
C VAL A 210 10.71 6.39 -10.73
N ILE A 211 10.80 7.28 -9.74
CA ILE A 211 10.50 8.72 -9.88
C ILE A 211 11.81 9.50 -10.03
N THR A 212 12.07 10.01 -11.22
CA THR A 212 13.23 10.87 -11.56
C THR A 212 12.83 11.85 -12.65
N LYS A 213 13.68 12.84 -12.94
CA LYS A 213 13.42 13.80 -14.04
C LYS A 213 13.17 13.10 -15.39
N ASP A 214 13.87 11.99 -15.64
CA ASP A 214 13.81 11.27 -16.92
C ASP A 214 12.62 10.30 -17.03
N THR A 215 11.92 10.05 -15.92
CA THR A 215 10.75 9.16 -15.88
C THR A 215 9.43 9.90 -15.75
N ILE A 216 9.44 11.22 -15.49
CA ILE A 216 8.22 12.03 -15.38
C ILE A 216 7.84 12.59 -16.76
N LEU A 217 6.62 12.30 -17.21
CA LEU A 217 6.04 12.89 -18.42
C LEU A 217 5.43 14.26 -18.13
N THR A 218 4.66 14.37 -17.05
CA THR A 218 4.01 15.61 -16.64
C THR A 218 4.02 15.75 -15.12
N ALA A 219 4.11 16.99 -14.64
CA ALA A 219 4.04 17.34 -13.22
C ALA A 219 3.07 18.51 -13.03
N ASN A 220 2.00 18.27 -12.26
CA ASN A 220 1.07 19.31 -11.83
C ASN A 220 1.32 19.63 -10.37
N ILE A 221 1.56 20.90 -10.06
CA ILE A 221 1.91 21.35 -8.71
C ILE A 221 0.92 22.41 -8.28
N LYS A 222 0.39 22.25 -7.07
CA LYS A 222 -0.53 23.17 -6.44
C LYS A 222 -0.15 23.36 -4.98
N ARG A 223 -0.03 24.61 -4.54
CA ARG A 223 0.06 24.91 -3.11
C ARG A 223 -1.33 24.93 -2.49
N VAL A 224 -1.48 24.30 -1.34
CA VAL A 224 -2.66 24.38 -0.50
C VAL A 224 -2.29 25.11 0.77
N GLU A 225 -2.86 26.31 0.91
CA GLU A 225 -2.65 27.15 2.09
C GLU A 225 -3.27 26.52 3.34
N PRO A 226 -2.69 26.76 4.53
CA PRO A 226 -3.30 26.33 5.77
C PRO A 226 -4.72 26.90 5.91
N LYS A 227 -5.67 26.07 6.35
CA LYS A 227 -6.98 26.58 6.75
C LYS A 227 -6.79 27.39 8.04
N THR A 228 -7.01 28.69 7.97
CA THR A 228 -6.87 29.64 9.08
C THR A 228 -8.04 29.51 10.07
N HIS A 229 -8.29 28.36 10.68
CA HIS A 229 -9.28 28.24 11.77
C HIS A 229 -8.92 27.09 12.70
N TYR A 230 -8.35 27.39 13.87
CA TYR A 230 -8.75 26.79 15.14
C TYR A 230 -8.56 27.81 16.28
N GLU A 231 -9.51 27.78 17.21
CA GLU A 231 -9.60 28.60 18.41
C GLU A 231 -8.52 28.24 19.42
N LYS A 232 -8.22 29.21 20.29
CA LYS A 232 -7.45 29.12 21.54
C LYS A 232 -7.44 27.72 22.15
N ASP A 233 -6.37 26.99 21.93
CA ASP A 233 -5.46 26.50 22.97
C ASP A 233 -4.44 25.60 22.25
N GLU A 234 -3.16 25.87 22.49
CA GLU A 234 -1.96 25.27 21.89
C GLU A 234 -1.41 25.94 20.61
N GLU A 235 -0.11 26.23 20.64
CA GLU A 235 0.71 26.95 19.66
C GLU A 235 0.92 26.19 18.33
N LYS A 236 -0.11 25.57 17.77
CA LYS A 236 0.00 24.94 16.45
C LYS A 236 -0.14 26.00 15.37
N ILE A 237 0.99 26.43 14.81
CA ILE A 237 1.01 27.26 13.60
C ILE A 237 0.46 26.40 12.46
N PRO A 238 -0.68 26.75 11.84
CA PRO A 238 -1.25 25.92 10.79
C PRO A 238 -0.32 25.94 9.57
N MET A 239 0.05 24.75 9.08
CA MET A 239 1.03 24.58 7.99
C MET A 239 0.34 24.28 6.66
N GLY A 240 0.83 24.90 5.57
CA GLY A 240 0.42 24.57 4.21
C GLY A 240 1.08 23.30 3.70
N TYR A 241 0.63 22.81 2.56
CA TYR A 241 1.26 21.69 1.86
C TYR A 241 1.22 21.86 0.35
N TRP A 242 2.10 21.16 -0.33
CA TRP A 242 2.14 21.03 -1.78
C TRP A 242 1.42 19.76 -2.20
N GLU A 243 0.51 19.88 -3.14
CA GLU A 243 -0.09 18.78 -3.88
C GLU A 243 0.62 18.66 -5.23
N ILE A 244 1.18 17.48 -5.47
CA ILE A 244 1.96 17.15 -6.66
C ILE A 244 1.31 15.93 -7.32
N VAL A 245 0.95 16.04 -8.59
CA VAL A 245 0.46 14.91 -9.39
C VAL A 245 1.44 14.68 -10.53
N LEU A 246 2.05 13.49 -10.54
CA LEU A 246 3.01 13.06 -11.55
C LEU A 246 2.37 12.00 -12.44
N GLU A 247 2.49 12.18 -13.75
CA GLU A 247 2.30 11.10 -14.71
C GLU A 247 3.68 10.59 -15.14
N LEU A 248 3.94 9.30 -14.96
CA LEU A 248 5.24 8.70 -15.25
C LEU A 248 5.21 7.92 -16.55
N ASP A 249 6.36 7.85 -17.23
CA ASP A 249 6.53 7.15 -18.49
C ASP A 249 6.55 5.63 -18.27
N PRO A 250 5.49 4.89 -18.69
CA PRO A 250 5.49 3.44 -18.58
C PRO A 250 6.31 2.78 -19.70
N ALA A 251 6.78 3.54 -20.71
CA ALA A 251 7.49 3.01 -21.86
C ALA A 251 8.91 2.54 -21.51
N GLU A 252 9.31 1.43 -22.16
CA GLU A 252 10.67 0.87 -22.16
C GLU A 252 11.35 0.80 -20.78
N ASP A 253 10.66 0.20 -19.80
CA ASP A 253 11.24 -0.23 -18.53
C ASP A 253 11.86 0.89 -17.68
N LYS A 254 11.53 2.18 -17.93
CA LYS A 254 12.08 3.31 -17.17
C LYS A 254 11.45 3.43 -15.78
N ALA A 255 10.21 3.93 -15.69
CA ALA A 255 9.50 4.04 -14.41
C ALA A 255 9.23 2.64 -13.83
N ALA A 256 8.96 1.66 -14.70
CA ALA A 256 8.59 0.31 -14.32
C ALA A 256 9.78 -0.63 -14.04
N ALA A 257 11.04 -0.14 -14.06
CA ALA A 257 12.26 -0.95 -14.04
C ALA A 257 12.27 -2.04 -12.93
N ILE A 258 11.73 -1.70 -11.76
CA ILE A 258 11.70 -2.55 -10.57
C ILE A 258 10.47 -3.46 -10.57
N VAL A 259 9.30 -2.93 -10.95
CA VAL A 259 8.01 -3.62 -10.79
C VAL A 259 7.64 -4.53 -11.97
N LEU A 260 8.05 -4.19 -13.19
CA LEU A 260 7.70 -4.95 -14.39
C LEU A 260 8.28 -6.38 -14.42
N PRO A 261 9.53 -6.63 -13.99
CA PRO A 261 10.04 -7.99 -13.87
C PRO A 261 9.17 -8.86 -12.96
N LYS A 262 8.77 -8.34 -11.79
CA LYS A 262 7.90 -9.04 -10.83
C LYS A 262 6.52 -9.32 -11.42
N LEU A 263 5.95 -8.34 -12.12
CA LEU A 263 4.67 -8.52 -12.83
C LEU A 263 4.77 -9.63 -13.87
N ARG A 264 5.85 -9.67 -14.66
CA ARG A 264 6.03 -10.69 -15.71
C ARG A 264 6.32 -12.07 -15.16
N GLU A 265 6.90 -12.18 -13.97
CA GLU A 265 7.06 -13.45 -13.26
C GLU A 265 5.68 -14.06 -12.90
N GLY A 266 4.74 -13.25 -12.42
CA GLY A 266 3.40 -13.70 -12.04
C GLY A 266 2.41 -13.81 -13.21
N ALA A 267 2.36 -12.81 -14.10
CA ALA A 267 1.35 -12.67 -15.16
C ALA A 267 1.86 -13.08 -16.56
N GLY A 268 3.15 -13.39 -16.68
CA GLY A 268 3.83 -13.81 -17.91
C GLY A 268 4.42 -12.64 -18.73
N ASN A 269 5.32 -12.99 -19.65
CA ASN A 269 6.15 -12.03 -20.41
C ASN A 269 5.39 -11.00 -21.27
N LYS A 270 4.10 -11.20 -21.52
CA LYS A 270 3.26 -10.25 -22.26
C LYS A 270 2.67 -9.15 -21.37
N ALA A 271 2.86 -9.22 -20.06
CA ALA A 271 2.40 -8.21 -19.14
C ALA A 271 3.19 -6.90 -19.32
N TYR A 272 2.49 -5.78 -19.21
CA TYR A 272 3.03 -4.42 -19.36
C TYR A 272 2.25 -3.45 -18.47
N TYR A 273 2.91 -2.37 -18.05
CA TYR A 273 2.23 -1.21 -17.47
C TYR A 273 1.82 -0.24 -18.59
N SER A 274 0.61 0.31 -18.49
CA SER A 274 0.07 1.28 -19.42
C SER A 274 -0.02 2.69 -18.84
N LYS A 275 0.00 2.82 -17.52
CA LYS A 275 -0.17 4.10 -16.83
C LYS A 275 0.42 4.01 -15.41
N PHE A 276 1.10 5.07 -15.00
CA PHE A 276 1.51 5.32 -13.62
C PHE A 276 1.12 6.76 -13.28
N VAL A 277 0.32 6.94 -12.23
CA VAL A 277 0.00 8.26 -11.69
C VAL A 277 0.24 8.29 -10.20
N GLU A 278 1.17 9.14 -9.80
CA GLU A 278 1.58 9.30 -8.41
C GLU A 278 1.10 10.67 -7.90
N THR A 279 0.20 10.66 -6.92
CA THR A 279 -0.29 11.87 -6.27
C THR A 279 0.31 11.97 -4.87
N MET A 280 1.02 13.06 -4.61
CA MET A 280 1.73 13.28 -3.36
C MET A 280 1.22 14.58 -2.73
N GLN A 281 1.02 14.55 -1.42
CA GLN A 281 0.88 15.75 -0.62
C GLN A 281 2.07 15.80 0.34
N ILE A 282 2.81 16.91 0.35
CA ILE A 282 4.01 17.10 1.16
C ILE A 282 3.87 18.43 1.91
N TRP A 283 3.96 18.38 3.22
CA TRP A 283 3.89 19.57 4.08
C TRP A 283 5.01 20.56 3.75
N ASP A 284 4.81 21.85 4.05
CA ASP A 284 5.81 22.90 3.78
C ASP A 284 7.17 22.68 4.47
N ASN A 285 7.22 21.86 5.53
CA ASN A 285 8.45 21.41 6.18
C ASN A 285 9.08 20.14 5.57
N GLY A 286 8.54 19.67 4.43
CA GLY A 286 9.11 18.57 3.65
C GLY A 286 8.77 17.18 4.15
N TYR A 287 7.75 17.01 4.98
CA TYR A 287 7.28 15.68 5.41
C TYR A 287 6.09 15.22 4.57
N PHE A 288 6.02 13.92 4.29
CA PHE A 288 4.87 13.36 3.59
C PHE A 288 3.59 13.61 4.40
N LYS A 289 2.53 14.02 3.70
CA LYS A 289 1.18 14.06 4.24
C LYS A 289 0.40 12.87 3.72
N TYR A 290 0.42 12.68 2.41
CA TYR A 290 -0.36 11.67 1.71
C TYR A 290 0.38 11.24 0.45
N PHE A 291 0.22 9.98 0.05
CA PHE A 291 0.76 9.45 -1.19
C PHE A 291 -0.24 8.48 -1.80
N LYS A 292 -0.53 8.62 -3.09
CA LYS A 292 -1.43 7.74 -3.82
C LYS A 292 -0.79 7.26 -5.12
N ALA A 293 -0.70 5.95 -5.25
CA ALA A 293 -0.29 5.26 -6.47
C ALA A 293 -1.51 4.75 -7.23
N GLU A 294 -1.59 5.10 -8.52
CA GLU A 294 -2.56 4.57 -9.47
C GLU A 294 -1.81 3.95 -10.66
N ASP A 295 -1.68 2.62 -10.64
CA ASP A 295 -0.86 1.88 -11.60
C ASP A 295 -1.74 0.98 -12.44
N THR A 296 -1.83 1.23 -13.73
CA THR A 296 -2.60 0.36 -14.64
C THR A 296 -1.67 -0.55 -15.40
N TRP A 297 -1.92 -1.86 -15.33
CA TRP A 297 -1.21 -2.87 -16.09
C TRP A 297 -2.16 -3.74 -16.91
N GLY A 298 -1.65 -4.38 -17.95
CA GLY A 298 -2.41 -5.29 -18.81
C GLY A 298 -1.52 -6.33 -19.46
N GLY A 299 -2.14 -7.23 -20.23
CA GLY A 299 -1.46 -8.37 -20.86
C GLY A 299 -1.39 -9.62 -19.96
N GLY A 300 -1.03 -10.77 -20.54
CA GLY A 300 -1.09 -12.08 -19.88
C GLY A 300 -2.35 -12.89 -20.20
N THR A 301 -2.61 -13.97 -19.47
CA THR A 301 -3.74 -14.91 -19.70
C THR A 301 -5.12 -14.34 -19.35
N MET A 302 -5.21 -13.21 -18.63
CA MET A 302 -6.49 -12.63 -18.16
C MET A 302 -6.94 -11.32 -18.83
N GLY A 303 -6.23 -10.83 -19.85
CA GLY A 303 -6.76 -9.94 -20.91
C GLY A 303 -7.45 -8.60 -20.57
N ALA A 304 -7.70 -8.24 -19.31
CA ALA A 304 -8.28 -6.96 -18.91
C ALA A 304 -7.22 -6.10 -18.21
N GLY A 305 -7.21 -4.79 -18.48
CA GLY A 305 -6.35 -3.85 -17.77
C GLY A 305 -6.78 -3.78 -16.31
N THR A 306 -5.85 -4.05 -15.39
CA THR A 306 -6.05 -3.98 -13.95
C THR A 306 -5.40 -2.69 -13.44
N THR A 307 -6.14 -1.90 -12.68
CA THR A 307 -5.60 -0.73 -11.99
C THR A 307 -5.35 -1.09 -10.54
N LEU A 308 -4.14 -0.84 -10.04
CA LEU A 308 -3.76 -0.88 -8.64
C LEU A 308 -4.00 0.50 -8.05
N LEU A 309 -4.67 0.58 -6.90
CA LEU A 309 -4.93 1.83 -6.22
C LEU A 309 -4.52 1.72 -4.76
N PHE A 310 -3.41 2.36 -4.40
CA PHE A 310 -2.93 2.42 -3.03
C PHE A 310 -2.93 3.85 -2.53
N GLU A 311 -3.58 4.09 -1.39
CA GLU A 311 -3.59 5.38 -0.70
C GLU A 311 -2.84 5.23 0.63
N THR A 312 -1.79 6.03 0.81
CA THR A 312 -0.94 6.06 2.00
C THR A 312 -1.19 7.36 2.76
N TYR A 313 -1.47 7.21 4.05
CA TYR A 313 -1.69 8.29 5.00
C TYR A 313 -0.58 8.25 6.03
N PHE A 314 0.17 9.34 6.14
CA PHE A 314 1.33 9.42 7.01
C PHE A 314 0.91 9.92 8.40
N LYS A 315 1.50 9.31 9.42
CA LYS A 315 1.20 9.52 10.84
C LYS A 315 2.48 9.83 11.60
N TYR A 316 2.39 10.83 12.46
CA TYR A 316 3.48 11.36 13.28
C TYR A 316 3.08 11.54 14.75
N ASP A 317 1.83 11.25 15.09
CA ASP A 317 1.32 11.28 16.45
C ASP A 317 1.77 10.06 17.26
N GLU A 318 1.90 10.25 18.58
CA GLU A 318 2.35 9.22 19.53
C GLU A 318 1.49 7.95 19.45
N TYR A 319 0.18 8.12 19.35
CA TYR A 319 -0.78 7.01 19.30
C TYR A 319 -0.50 6.10 18.08
N SER A 320 -0.45 6.68 16.89
CA SER A 320 -0.23 5.91 15.66
C SER A 320 1.18 5.33 15.57
N CYS A 321 2.16 5.92 16.26
CA CYS A 321 3.56 5.45 16.23
C CYS A 321 3.86 4.37 17.29
N ASP A 322 2.94 4.06 18.21
CA ASP A 322 3.13 3.01 19.21
C ASP A 322 2.72 1.63 18.64
N PRO A 323 3.66 0.68 18.48
CA PRO A 323 3.37 -0.66 17.98
C PRO A 323 2.36 -1.44 18.85
N ASN A 324 2.23 -1.10 20.14
CA ASN A 324 1.29 -1.77 21.05
C ASN A 324 -0.17 -1.51 20.69
N ASN A 325 -0.43 -0.45 19.94
CA ASN A 325 -1.77 -0.14 19.44
C ASN A 325 -2.17 -1.01 18.24
N TYR A 326 -1.24 -1.82 17.71
CA TYR A 326 -1.47 -2.70 16.57
C TYR A 326 -1.49 -4.16 17.01
N GLN A 327 -2.50 -4.86 16.53
CA GLN A 327 -2.77 -6.22 16.93
C GLN A 327 -1.56 -7.14 16.66
N TYR A 328 -1.20 -7.94 17.66
CA TYR A 328 -0.20 -9.02 17.55
C TYR A 328 1.21 -8.58 17.15
N MET A 329 1.53 -7.29 17.17
CA MET A 329 2.88 -6.81 16.86
C MET A 329 3.91 -7.24 17.89
N LEU A 330 3.55 -7.20 19.17
CA LEU A 330 4.39 -7.72 20.26
C LEU A 330 4.69 -9.22 20.09
N GLU A 331 3.67 -10.04 19.83
CA GLU A 331 3.83 -11.48 19.62
C GLU A 331 4.69 -11.79 18.39
N THR A 332 4.57 -10.99 17.32
CA THR A 332 5.38 -11.12 16.12
C THR A 332 6.85 -10.80 16.40
N LYS A 333 7.12 -9.74 17.17
CA LYS A 333 8.47 -9.41 17.64
C LYS A 333 9.09 -10.52 18.49
N GLU A 334 8.35 -11.03 19.47
CA GLU A 334 8.85 -12.12 20.33
C GLU A 334 9.21 -13.36 19.51
N ALA A 335 8.37 -13.73 18.54
CA ALA A 335 8.63 -14.85 17.64
C ALA A 335 9.87 -14.62 16.76
N ALA A 336 10.05 -13.40 16.24
CA ALA A 336 11.22 -13.04 15.44
C ALA A 336 12.53 -13.13 16.25
N LEU A 337 12.52 -12.60 17.48
CA LEU A 337 13.68 -12.66 18.38
C LEU A 337 14.03 -14.10 18.76
N ALA A 338 13.01 -14.96 18.94
CA ALA A 338 13.23 -16.39 19.13
C ALA A 338 13.83 -17.04 17.87
N ALA A 339 13.30 -16.75 16.69
CA ALA A 339 13.82 -17.25 15.41
C ALA A 339 15.29 -16.86 15.17
N LYS A 340 15.67 -15.64 15.52
CA LYS A 340 17.07 -15.18 15.49
C LYS A 340 17.96 -15.99 16.44
N LYS A 341 17.51 -16.18 17.68
CA LYS A 341 18.25 -16.98 18.67
C LYS A 341 18.45 -18.43 18.22
N ASP A 342 17.49 -18.98 17.48
CA ASP A 342 17.55 -20.33 16.93
C ASP A 342 18.38 -20.42 15.63
N GLY A 343 18.87 -19.30 15.09
CA GLY A 343 19.64 -19.24 13.84
C GLY A 343 18.78 -19.44 12.58
N ARG A 344 17.47 -19.21 12.66
CA ARG A 344 16.56 -19.25 11.50
C ARG A 344 16.52 -17.93 10.75
N VAL A 345 16.84 -16.83 11.44
CA VAL A 345 16.93 -15.46 10.94
C VAL A 345 18.32 -14.95 11.31
N ASP A 346 19.01 -14.33 10.36
CA ASP A 346 20.37 -13.79 10.56
C ASP A 346 20.38 -12.47 11.36
#